data_AF-A0A3B8K2C3-F1
#
_entry.id   AF-A0A3B8K2C3-F1
#
_cell.length_a   1.000
_cell.length_b   1.000
_cell.length_c   1.000
_cell.angle_alpha   90.00
_cell.angle_beta   90.00
_cell.angle_gamma   90.00
#
_symmetry.space_group_name_H-M   'P 1'
#
loop_
_entity.id
_entity.type
_entity.pdbx_description
1 polymer ?
#
loop_
_entity_poly.entity_id
_entity_poly.type
_entity_poly.pdbx_seq_one_letter_code
_entity_poly.pdbx_strand_id
1 'polypeptide(L)'
;RFLADGDKTRSNTQSFYGVWDNGTGALTRSSLASQTFLLNDSGKRARVLDPYLKVKYEKKTGRQYGWYIDLPAKGERVVSEALVRGKIVYFNSIIPDVSVCASGGSGWEMSVKTENGGSPDAPVFDFNEDGAVTVSGDTTSVSGRSGSTGEEQTAYAGKKLEDEKGMPAGPSIIGNRRFTPASATDEGVEMEETLLITNDATVTGRLSWEQLFPD
;
A
#
# COMPACT_ATOMS: atom_id res chain seq x y z
N ARG A 1 -7.42 -10.13 9.73
CA ARG A 1 -7.17 -10.93 10.96
C ARG A 1 -6.20 -12.06 10.63
N PHE A 2 -5.17 -12.24 11.47
CA PHE A 2 -4.18 -13.31 11.36
C PHE A 2 -3.61 -13.61 12.75
N LEU A 3 -4.43 -14.22 13.61
CA LEU A 3 -4.14 -14.43 15.04
C LEU A 3 -4.29 -15.89 15.48
N ALA A 4 -4.80 -16.77 14.60
CA ALA A 4 -4.98 -18.19 14.86
C ALA A 4 -4.43 -19.03 13.71
N ASP A 5 -4.06 -20.29 13.97
CA ASP A 5 -3.50 -21.19 12.93
C ASP A 5 -4.44 -21.39 11.74
N GLY A 6 -5.75 -21.41 12.00
CA GLY A 6 -6.77 -21.47 10.94
C GLY A 6 -6.78 -20.26 10.00
N ASP A 7 -6.21 -19.11 10.40
CA ASP A 7 -6.10 -17.95 9.51
C ASP A 7 -5.08 -18.20 8.39
N LYS A 8 -4.08 -19.06 8.60
CA LYS A 8 -3.03 -19.37 7.61
C LYS A 8 -3.57 -20.06 6.36
N THR A 9 -4.69 -20.78 6.49
CA THR A 9 -5.31 -21.53 5.38
C THR A 9 -6.50 -20.79 4.73
N ARG A 10 -6.91 -19.65 5.28
CA ARG A 10 -8.01 -18.85 4.69
C ARG A 10 -7.58 -18.27 3.35
N SER A 11 -8.32 -18.59 2.30
CA SER A 11 -8.01 -18.17 0.93
C SER A 11 -8.97 -17.16 0.32
N ASN A 12 -9.99 -16.72 1.07
CA ASN A 12 -10.97 -15.76 0.56
C ASN A 12 -10.30 -14.44 0.20
N THR A 13 -10.67 -13.87 -0.95
CA THR A 13 -10.26 -12.51 -1.34
C THR A 13 -10.56 -11.54 -0.20
N GLN A 14 -9.53 -10.80 0.23
CA GLN A 14 -9.65 -9.69 1.15
C GLN A 14 -9.52 -8.38 0.38
N SER A 15 -9.83 -7.28 1.04
CA SER A 15 -9.76 -5.97 0.40
C SER A 15 -9.29 -4.91 1.36
N PHE A 16 -8.67 -3.88 0.81
CA PHE A 16 -8.37 -2.65 1.50
C PHE A 16 -9.41 -1.59 1.10
N TYR A 17 -9.87 -0.78 2.06
CA TYR A 17 -10.94 0.19 1.86
C TYR A 17 -10.50 1.58 2.28
N GLY A 18 -10.76 2.58 1.44
CA GLY A 18 -10.77 3.98 1.83
C GLY A 18 -12.23 4.44 1.89
N VAL A 19 -12.74 4.73 3.09
CA VAL A 19 -14.14 5.13 3.29
C VAL A 19 -14.19 6.56 3.79
N TRP A 20 -14.96 7.39 3.11
CA TRP A 20 -15.25 8.75 3.53
C TRP A 20 -16.30 8.74 4.64
N ASP A 21 -15.87 9.12 5.85
CA ASP A 21 -16.79 9.36 6.95
C ASP A 21 -17.40 10.76 6.84
N ASN A 22 -18.70 10.81 6.58
CA ASN A 22 -19.52 12.01 6.66
C ASN A 22 -20.78 11.80 7.52
N GLY A 23 -20.75 10.80 8.41
CA GLY A 23 -21.91 10.37 9.21
C GLY A 23 -22.89 9.46 8.48
N THR A 24 -22.67 9.11 7.20
CA THR A 24 -23.49 8.13 6.48
C THR A 24 -23.08 6.70 6.85
N GLY A 25 -23.97 5.97 7.53
CA GLY A 25 -23.78 4.56 7.89
C GLY A 25 -24.30 3.56 6.85
N ALA A 26 -24.21 2.27 7.18
CA ALA A 26 -24.74 1.15 6.39
C ALA A 26 -24.24 1.09 4.93
N LEU A 27 -23.02 1.59 4.67
CA LEU A 27 -22.39 1.52 3.37
C LEU A 27 -22.05 0.06 3.01
N THR A 28 -22.25 -0.29 1.75
CA THR A 28 -21.85 -1.58 1.17
C THR A 28 -20.87 -1.34 0.03
N ARG A 29 -20.34 -2.41 -0.57
CA ARG A 29 -19.44 -2.30 -1.73
C ARG A 29 -20.04 -1.54 -2.90
N SER A 30 -21.35 -1.60 -3.13
CA SER A 30 -22.00 -0.83 -4.20
C SER A 30 -21.97 0.69 -3.95
N SER A 31 -21.74 1.11 -2.70
CA SER A 31 -21.55 2.51 -2.32
C SER A 31 -20.11 3.00 -2.53
N LEU A 32 -19.20 2.14 -2.98
CA LEU A 32 -17.77 2.43 -3.16
C LEU A 32 -17.36 2.22 -4.62
N ALA A 33 -16.27 2.84 -5.03
CA ALA A 33 -15.66 2.61 -6.34
C ALA A 33 -14.66 1.44 -6.27
N SER A 34 -14.76 0.49 -7.20
CA SER A 34 -13.79 -0.60 -7.31
C SER A 34 -12.53 -0.10 -7.99
N GLN A 35 -11.37 -0.33 -7.39
CA GLN A 35 -10.08 -0.19 -8.06
C GLN A 35 -9.78 -1.38 -8.97
N THR A 36 -8.87 -1.16 -9.91
CA THR A 36 -8.39 -2.15 -10.86
C THR A 36 -6.87 -2.06 -10.97
N PHE A 37 -6.22 -3.22 -11.07
CA PHE A 37 -4.80 -3.30 -11.39
C PHE A 37 -4.60 -3.12 -12.89
N LEU A 38 -3.80 -2.12 -13.26
CA LEU A 38 -3.27 -1.97 -14.62
C LEU A 38 -2.00 -2.82 -14.80
N LEU A 39 -1.29 -3.10 -13.70
CA LEU A 39 -0.18 -4.05 -13.61
C LEU A 39 -0.25 -4.77 -12.26
N ASN A 40 -0.09 -6.09 -12.27
CA ASN A 40 0.12 -6.91 -11.08
C ASN A 40 1.07 -8.05 -11.45
N ASP A 41 2.37 -7.79 -11.40
CA ASP A 41 3.42 -8.68 -11.87
C ASP A 41 4.39 -8.98 -10.72
N SER A 42 4.27 -10.20 -10.17
CA SER A 42 5.14 -10.64 -9.06
C SER A 42 6.58 -10.88 -9.51
N GLY A 43 6.82 -11.22 -10.78
CA GLY A 43 8.18 -11.42 -11.31
C GLY A 43 8.93 -10.10 -11.47
N LYS A 44 8.20 -9.01 -11.74
CA LYS A 44 8.74 -7.64 -11.69
C LYS A 44 8.65 -6.99 -10.31
N ARG A 45 8.12 -7.70 -9.30
CA ARG A 45 7.82 -7.16 -7.96
C ARG A 45 6.97 -5.88 -8.01
N ALA A 46 6.12 -5.72 -9.03
CA ALA A 46 5.49 -4.45 -9.37
C ALA A 46 3.96 -4.52 -9.41
N ARG A 47 3.31 -3.48 -8.84
CA ARG A 47 1.88 -3.23 -8.98
C ARG A 47 1.60 -1.80 -9.43
N VAL A 48 0.62 -1.64 -10.31
CA VAL A 48 0.05 -0.35 -10.74
C VAL A 48 -1.47 -0.45 -10.66
N LEU A 49 -2.08 0.54 -10.01
CA LEU A 49 -3.51 0.67 -9.80
C LEU A 49 -4.03 1.85 -10.63
N ASP A 50 -5.25 1.81 -11.17
CA ASP A 50 -5.78 2.89 -12.02
C ASP A 50 -5.73 4.25 -11.29
N PRO A 51 -4.78 5.14 -11.66
CA PRO A 51 -4.57 6.40 -10.94
C PRO A 51 -5.71 7.40 -11.15
N TYR A 52 -6.61 7.15 -12.11
CA TYR A 52 -7.66 8.07 -12.53
C TYR A 52 -9.08 7.52 -12.31
N LEU A 53 -9.22 6.49 -11.46
CA LEU A 53 -10.54 6.04 -11.03
C LEU A 53 -11.36 7.23 -10.50
N LYS A 54 -12.52 7.45 -11.12
CA LYS A 54 -13.45 8.50 -10.74
C LYS A 54 -14.37 8.01 -9.63
N VAL A 55 -14.10 8.43 -8.40
CA VAL A 55 -15.01 8.25 -7.27
C VAL A 55 -16.07 9.35 -7.28
N LYS A 56 -17.35 8.98 -7.29
CA LYS A 56 -18.48 9.91 -7.42
C LYS A 56 -18.86 10.61 -6.10
N TYR A 57 -17.93 11.29 -5.44
CA TYR A 57 -18.18 11.97 -4.16
C TYR A 57 -19.27 13.07 -4.24
N GLU A 58 -19.27 13.85 -5.32
CA GLU A 58 -20.14 15.04 -5.44
C GLU A 58 -21.54 14.75 -6.00
N LYS A 59 -21.82 13.51 -6.42
CA LYS A 59 -23.12 13.19 -7.03
C LYS A 59 -24.24 13.27 -5.98
N LYS A 60 -25.41 13.77 -6.39
CA LYS A 60 -26.63 13.76 -5.55
C LYS A 60 -27.27 12.38 -5.50
N THR A 61 -27.26 11.66 -6.62
CA THR A 61 -27.79 10.31 -6.79
C THR A 61 -26.67 9.37 -7.23
N GLY A 62 -26.58 8.18 -6.62
CA GLY A 62 -25.47 7.26 -6.89
C GLY A 62 -24.11 7.79 -6.43
N ARG A 63 -24.11 8.58 -5.35
CA ARG A 63 -22.91 9.03 -4.66
C ARG A 63 -22.09 7.83 -4.22
N GLN A 64 -20.78 7.93 -4.38
CA GLN A 64 -19.85 6.97 -3.78
C GLN A 64 -19.15 7.60 -2.59
N TYR A 65 -18.88 6.78 -1.58
CA TYR A 65 -18.35 7.18 -0.28
C TYR A 65 -16.93 6.66 -0.08
N GLY A 66 -16.19 6.50 -1.17
CA GLY A 66 -14.84 5.97 -1.14
C GLY A 66 -14.57 4.93 -2.20
N TRP A 67 -13.58 4.09 -1.93
CA TRP A 67 -13.01 3.14 -2.87
C TRP A 67 -12.55 1.88 -2.15
N TYR A 68 -12.34 0.81 -2.91
CA TYR A 68 -11.76 -0.42 -2.39
C TYR A 68 -10.84 -1.07 -3.42
N ILE A 69 -9.82 -1.77 -2.91
CA ILE A 69 -8.89 -2.59 -3.69
C ILE A 69 -9.11 -4.03 -3.25
N ASP A 70 -9.54 -4.91 -4.17
CA ASP A 70 -9.50 -6.35 -3.93
C ASP A 70 -8.07 -6.85 -4.07
N LEU A 71 -7.55 -7.51 -3.04
CA LEU A 71 -6.18 -8.01 -3.02
C LEU A 71 -6.08 -9.27 -3.91
N PRO A 72 -5.22 -9.27 -4.94
CA PRO A 72 -5.34 -10.23 -6.02
C PRO A 72 -4.74 -11.60 -5.69
N ALA A 73 -3.78 -11.70 -4.76
CA ALA A 73 -3.20 -12.98 -4.41
C ALA A 73 -4.09 -13.76 -3.42
N LYS A 74 -4.08 -15.09 -3.56
CA LYS A 74 -4.89 -15.99 -2.74
C LYS A 74 -4.51 -15.83 -1.26
N GLY A 75 -5.48 -15.49 -0.43
CA GLY A 75 -5.26 -15.30 1.01
C GLY A 75 -4.44 -14.06 1.35
N GLU A 76 -4.15 -13.18 0.39
CA GLU A 76 -3.52 -11.89 0.64
C GLU A 76 -4.41 -11.05 1.56
N ARG A 77 -3.80 -10.37 2.53
CA ARG A 77 -4.54 -9.61 3.55
C ARG A 77 -3.70 -8.49 4.17
N VAL A 78 -4.38 -7.45 4.63
CA VAL A 78 -3.78 -6.41 5.47
C VAL A 78 -4.10 -6.75 6.94
N VAL A 79 -3.07 -6.80 7.78
CA VAL A 79 -3.19 -7.16 9.20
C VAL A 79 -2.54 -6.15 10.13
N SER A 80 -1.78 -5.22 9.55
CA SER A 80 -1.11 -4.13 10.25
C SER A 80 -1.80 -2.81 9.93
N GLU A 81 -1.54 -1.80 10.75
CA GLU A 81 -2.04 -0.45 10.50
C GLU A 81 -1.47 0.16 9.22
N ALA A 82 -2.26 1.04 8.60
CA ALA A 82 -1.82 1.87 7.49
C ALA A 82 -1.38 3.24 8.02
N LEU A 83 -0.42 3.87 7.34
CA LEU A 83 0.03 5.23 7.62
C LEU A 83 -0.38 6.16 6.49
N VAL A 84 -0.73 7.40 6.83
CA VAL A 84 -1.03 8.44 5.84
C VAL A 84 0.02 9.54 5.94
N ARG A 85 0.65 9.89 4.82
CA ARG A 85 1.59 11.01 4.73
C ARG A 85 1.28 11.81 3.47
N GLY A 86 0.88 13.08 3.65
CA GLY A 86 0.36 13.90 2.56
C GLY A 86 -0.90 13.28 1.97
N LYS A 87 -0.92 13.07 0.65
CA LYS A 87 -2.06 12.48 -0.07
C LYS A 87 -1.94 10.96 -0.29
N ILE A 88 -0.96 10.30 0.34
CA ILE A 88 -0.64 8.89 0.11
C ILE A 88 -0.92 8.06 1.37
N VAL A 89 -1.57 6.92 1.18
CA VAL A 89 -1.75 5.85 2.16
C VAL A 89 -0.69 4.79 1.92
N TYR A 90 0.13 4.53 2.93
CA TYR A 90 1.13 3.49 2.98
C TYR A 90 0.57 2.34 3.81
N PHE A 91 0.49 1.15 3.21
CA PHE A 91 0.07 -0.05 3.94
C PHE A 91 0.86 -1.25 3.45
N ASN A 92 0.88 -2.32 4.25
CA ASN A 92 1.52 -3.58 3.90
C ASN A 92 0.47 -4.68 3.81
N SER A 93 0.57 -5.53 2.79
CA SER A 93 -0.20 -6.77 2.71
C SER A 93 0.73 -7.96 2.87
N ILE A 94 0.21 -9.00 3.53
CA ILE A 94 0.88 -10.29 3.68
C ILE A 94 0.17 -11.35 2.84
N ILE A 95 0.93 -12.27 2.30
CA ILE A 95 0.49 -13.47 1.60
C ILE A 95 1.05 -14.66 2.38
N PRO A 96 0.26 -15.24 3.30
CA PRO A 96 0.73 -16.36 4.10
C PRO A 96 1.09 -17.57 3.24
N ASP A 97 2.22 -18.21 3.54
CA ASP A 97 2.56 -19.53 3.04
C ASP A 97 2.55 -20.53 4.20
N VAL A 98 1.88 -21.66 3.98
CA VAL A 98 1.75 -22.76 4.95
C VAL A 98 2.82 -23.83 4.75
N SER A 99 3.68 -23.70 3.74
CA SER A 99 4.77 -24.62 3.50
C SER A 99 5.80 -24.55 4.64
N VAL A 100 6.22 -25.73 5.13
CA VAL A 100 7.10 -25.89 6.31
C VAL A 100 8.51 -25.32 6.14
N CYS A 101 8.90 -24.93 4.92
CA CYS A 101 10.22 -24.41 4.60
C CYS A 101 10.20 -22.93 4.16
N ALA A 102 9.03 -22.30 4.04
CA ALA A 102 8.95 -20.88 3.70
C ALA A 102 9.14 -20.01 4.95
N SER A 103 9.67 -18.80 4.76
CA SER A 103 9.83 -17.74 5.79
C SER A 103 8.48 -17.21 6.36
N GLY A 104 7.42 -18.01 6.33
CA GLY A 104 6.06 -17.71 6.76
C GLY A 104 5.16 -17.12 5.68
N GLY A 105 5.69 -16.76 4.51
CA GLY A 105 4.95 -16.15 3.41
C GLY A 105 5.73 -15.03 2.74
N SER A 106 5.05 -14.24 1.91
CA SER A 106 5.59 -13.05 1.25
C SER A 106 4.66 -11.85 1.47
N GLY A 107 4.94 -10.71 0.84
CA GLY A 107 4.00 -9.59 0.88
C GLY A 107 4.42 -8.39 0.04
N TRP A 108 3.61 -7.34 0.16
CA TRP A 108 3.76 -6.12 -0.64
C TRP A 108 3.79 -4.90 0.25
N GLU A 109 4.70 -4.00 -0.07
CA GLU A 109 4.58 -2.59 0.29
C GLU A 109 3.67 -1.90 -0.70
N MET A 110 2.56 -1.35 -0.21
CA MET A 110 1.62 -0.60 -1.02
C MET A 110 1.69 0.89 -0.66
N SER A 111 1.53 1.74 -1.68
CA SER A 111 1.47 3.19 -1.59
C SER A 111 0.42 3.69 -2.57
N VAL A 112 -0.72 4.14 -2.08
CA VAL A 112 -1.88 4.50 -2.91
C VAL A 112 -2.41 5.87 -2.56
N LYS A 113 -3.09 6.51 -3.52
CA LYS A 113 -3.75 7.79 -3.28
C LYS A 113 -4.88 7.67 -2.25
N THR A 114 -4.93 8.61 -1.31
CA THR A 114 -6.02 8.76 -0.35
C THR A 114 -7.39 8.96 -1.03
N GLU A 115 -7.42 9.74 -2.12
CA GLU A 115 -8.67 10.16 -2.78
C GLU A 115 -9.40 9.04 -3.52
N ASN A 116 -8.68 8.10 -4.16
CA ASN A 116 -9.28 7.08 -5.03
C ASN A 116 -8.62 5.70 -4.96
N GLY A 117 -7.58 5.50 -4.15
CA GLY A 117 -6.86 4.24 -4.03
C GLY A 117 -5.98 3.87 -5.22
N GLY A 118 -5.82 4.78 -6.17
CA GLY A 118 -5.00 4.59 -7.36
C GLY A 118 -3.50 4.70 -7.10
N SER A 119 -2.72 4.37 -8.13
CA SER A 119 -1.29 4.69 -8.16
C SER A 119 -1.07 6.19 -7.93
N PRO A 120 0.03 6.60 -7.25
CA PRO A 120 0.41 8.00 -7.10
C PRO A 120 0.60 8.73 -8.44
N ASP A 121 0.43 10.07 -8.45
CA ASP A 121 0.63 10.89 -9.67
C ASP A 121 2.12 11.03 -10.06
N ALA A 122 3.01 10.83 -9.10
CA ALA A 122 4.46 10.82 -9.28
C ALA A 122 5.05 9.73 -8.39
N PRO A 123 6.25 9.19 -8.70
CA PRO A 123 6.92 8.22 -7.85
C PRO A 123 7.01 8.68 -6.40
N VAL A 124 6.66 7.77 -5.49
CA VAL A 124 6.67 8.04 -4.04
C VAL A 124 7.71 7.22 -3.30
N PHE A 125 8.30 6.22 -3.96
CA PHE A 125 9.40 5.42 -3.48
C PHE A 125 10.39 5.14 -4.61
N ASP A 126 11.63 4.92 -4.22
CA ASP A 126 12.73 4.45 -5.07
C ASP A 126 12.50 2.96 -5.37
N PHE A 127 11.99 2.68 -6.56
CA PHE A 127 11.65 1.33 -6.99
C PHE A 127 12.85 0.62 -7.61
N ASN A 128 13.68 1.35 -8.36
CA ASN A 128 14.87 0.79 -9.00
C ASN A 128 16.10 0.73 -8.07
N GLU A 129 15.99 1.28 -6.86
CA GLU A 129 16.99 1.25 -5.79
C GLU A 129 18.29 1.99 -6.16
N ASP A 130 18.19 3.06 -6.96
CA ASP A 130 19.35 3.86 -7.39
C ASP A 130 19.69 5.02 -6.42
N GLY A 131 18.92 5.18 -5.36
CA GLY A 131 19.08 6.21 -4.35
C GLY A 131 18.37 7.53 -4.68
N ALA A 132 17.60 7.60 -5.77
CA ALA A 132 16.85 8.78 -6.17
C ALA A 132 15.43 8.45 -6.63
N VAL A 133 14.42 9.07 -6.01
CA VAL A 133 13.03 8.92 -6.44
C VAL A 133 12.76 9.79 -7.66
N THR A 134 12.72 9.17 -8.86
CA THR A 134 12.55 9.89 -10.13
C THR A 134 11.60 9.19 -11.10
N VAL A 135 11.04 9.96 -12.03
CA VAL A 135 10.23 9.38 -13.12
C VAL A 135 11.03 8.35 -13.93
N SER A 136 12.34 8.60 -14.11
CA SER A 136 13.24 7.71 -14.84
C SER A 136 13.72 6.56 -13.96
N GLY A 137 12.93 5.50 -13.85
CA GLY A 137 13.27 4.31 -13.07
C GLY A 137 12.14 3.84 -12.17
N ASP A 138 11.39 4.79 -11.60
CA ASP A 138 10.33 4.50 -10.62
C ASP A 138 8.91 4.64 -11.18
N THR A 139 8.81 4.67 -12.51
CA THR A 139 7.56 4.58 -13.24
C THR A 139 7.59 3.43 -14.24
N THR A 140 6.41 3.06 -14.73
CA THR A 140 6.27 2.08 -15.80
C THR A 140 5.20 2.50 -16.79
N SER A 141 5.38 2.07 -18.04
CA SER A 141 4.41 2.26 -19.12
C SER A 141 3.26 1.27 -18.94
N VAL A 142 2.05 1.76 -18.71
CA VAL A 142 0.83 0.93 -18.62
C VAL A 142 -0.23 1.37 -19.60
N SER A 143 -1.04 0.42 -20.07
CA SER A 143 -2.22 0.63 -20.92
C SER A 143 -3.51 0.30 -20.15
N GLY A 144 -4.68 0.57 -20.75
CA GLY A 144 -5.97 0.15 -20.19
C GLY A 144 -6.55 1.07 -19.10
N ARG A 145 -6.00 2.28 -18.94
CA ARG A 145 -6.54 3.34 -18.09
C ARG A 145 -7.98 3.69 -18.45
N SER A 146 -8.82 3.95 -17.44
CA SER A 146 -10.17 4.48 -17.66
C SER A 146 -10.13 5.86 -18.34
N GLY A 147 -10.50 5.91 -19.62
CA GLY A 147 -10.63 7.15 -20.39
C GLY A 147 -9.37 7.61 -21.15
N SER A 148 -8.39 6.73 -21.37
CA SER A 148 -7.22 7.01 -22.21
C SER A 148 -7.05 5.98 -23.34
N THR A 149 -6.51 6.42 -24.47
CA THR A 149 -6.06 5.57 -25.59
C THR A 149 -4.56 5.73 -25.75
N GLY A 150 -3.78 4.89 -25.06
CA GLY A 150 -2.32 4.92 -25.14
C GLY A 150 -1.66 4.39 -23.88
N GLU A 151 -0.35 4.24 -23.96
CA GLU A 151 0.48 3.98 -22.78
C GLU A 151 0.90 5.30 -22.11
N GLU A 152 1.00 5.29 -20.80
CA GLU A 152 1.43 6.44 -20.00
C GLU A 152 2.37 5.98 -18.88
N GLN A 153 3.39 6.80 -18.61
CA GLN A 153 4.28 6.56 -17.47
C GLN A 153 3.52 6.78 -16.18
N THR A 154 3.37 5.71 -15.41
CA THR A 154 2.61 5.70 -14.16
C THR A 154 3.50 5.22 -13.02
N ALA A 155 3.40 5.88 -11.87
CA ALA A 155 4.12 5.47 -10.67
C ALA A 155 3.60 4.12 -10.15
N TYR A 156 4.51 3.33 -9.58
CA TYR A 156 4.13 2.09 -8.93
C TYR A 156 3.27 2.34 -7.69
N ALA A 157 2.22 1.55 -7.54
CA ALA A 157 1.39 1.49 -6.34
C ALA A 157 1.89 0.46 -5.33
N GLY A 158 2.73 -0.49 -5.75
CA GLY A 158 3.30 -1.44 -4.81
C GLY A 158 4.56 -2.12 -5.30
N LYS A 159 5.41 -2.44 -4.32
CA LYS A 159 6.68 -3.15 -4.44
C LYS A 159 6.58 -4.45 -3.63
N LYS A 160 6.84 -5.59 -4.25
CA LYS A 160 6.88 -6.87 -3.52
C LYS A 160 8.17 -6.93 -2.73
N LEU A 161 8.12 -7.36 -1.46
CA LEU A 161 9.33 -7.69 -0.73
C LEU A 161 10.03 -8.87 -1.42
N GLU A 162 11.36 -8.93 -1.32
CA GLU A 162 12.10 -10.12 -1.72
C GLU A 162 11.59 -11.33 -0.93
N ASP A 163 11.56 -12.49 -1.58
CA ASP A 163 10.94 -13.69 -0.99
C ASP A 163 11.65 -14.11 0.30
N GLU A 164 12.95 -13.85 0.39
CA GLU A 164 13.80 -14.10 1.55
C GLU A 164 13.46 -13.19 2.74
N LYS A 165 12.83 -12.02 2.53
CA LYS A 165 12.44 -11.11 3.63
C LYS A 165 11.19 -11.59 4.37
N GLY A 166 10.36 -12.41 3.73
CA GLY A 166 9.14 -12.96 4.33
C GLY A 166 7.95 -11.99 4.33
N MET A 167 7.07 -12.11 5.33
CA MET A 167 5.85 -11.30 5.43
C MET A 167 6.13 -9.93 6.07
N PRO A 168 5.74 -8.81 5.43
CA PRO A 168 5.92 -7.48 5.99
C PRO A 168 4.98 -7.18 7.17
N ALA A 169 5.51 -6.57 8.22
CA ALA A 169 4.76 -5.97 9.33
C ALA A 169 4.23 -4.58 8.96
N GLY A 170 3.73 -3.80 9.92
CA GLY A 170 3.27 -2.43 9.65
C GLY A 170 4.42 -1.50 9.24
N PRO A 171 4.19 -0.53 8.33
CA PRO A 171 5.21 0.43 7.95
C PRO A 171 5.48 1.43 9.08
N SER A 172 6.71 1.94 9.15
CA SER A 172 7.08 3.14 9.92
C SER A 172 7.77 4.13 8.97
N ILE A 173 7.56 5.44 9.15
CA ILE A 173 8.16 6.46 8.28
C ILE A 173 8.87 7.51 9.14
N ILE A 174 10.17 7.69 8.89
CA ILE A 174 11.00 8.73 9.54
C ILE A 174 11.70 9.52 8.43
N GLY A 175 11.44 10.82 8.38
CA GLY A 175 11.93 11.68 7.29
C GLY A 175 11.47 11.16 5.92
N ASN A 176 12.42 10.88 5.04
CA ASN A 176 12.20 10.34 3.71
C ASN A 176 12.45 8.83 3.61
N ARG A 177 12.44 8.08 4.72
CA ARG A 177 12.65 6.63 4.71
C ARG A 177 11.44 5.91 5.31
N ARG A 178 11.00 4.85 4.63
CA ARG A 178 10.06 3.85 5.13
C ARG A 178 10.86 2.67 5.68
N PHE A 179 10.46 2.19 6.84
CA PHE A 179 10.99 0.97 7.46
C PHE A 179 9.87 -0.06 7.55
N THR A 180 10.12 -1.25 7.04
CA THR A 180 9.19 -2.38 7.08
C THR A 180 9.89 -3.60 7.68
N PRO A 181 9.63 -3.92 8.96
CA PRO A 181 10.06 -5.18 9.55
C PRO A 181 9.41 -6.36 8.82
N ALA A 182 10.08 -7.51 8.74
CA ALA A 182 9.56 -8.69 8.07
C ALA A 182 9.90 -9.99 8.83
N SER A 183 9.26 -11.12 8.46
CA SER A 183 9.26 -12.35 9.28
C SER A 183 10.45 -13.29 9.09
N ALA A 184 11.39 -12.98 8.19
CA ALA A 184 12.55 -13.83 7.93
C ALA A 184 13.55 -13.90 9.10
N THR A 185 14.23 -15.04 9.23
CA THR A 185 15.08 -15.37 10.40
C THR A 185 16.56 -15.63 10.10
N ASP A 186 16.97 -15.75 8.83
CA ASP A 186 18.27 -16.37 8.48
C ASP A 186 19.43 -15.42 8.17
N GLU A 187 19.23 -14.11 8.13
CA GLU A 187 20.30 -13.11 8.13
C GLU A 187 19.84 -11.98 9.06
N GLY A 188 20.72 -11.52 9.96
CA GLY A 188 20.35 -10.62 11.04
C GLY A 188 19.61 -9.36 10.57
N VAL A 189 18.29 -9.33 10.80
CA VAL A 189 17.44 -8.15 11.09
C VAL A 189 17.67 -6.90 10.23
N GLU A 190 17.84 -7.04 8.91
CA GLU A 190 17.70 -5.87 8.04
C GLU A 190 16.22 -5.67 7.71
N MET A 191 15.57 -4.84 8.55
CA MET A 191 14.30 -4.20 8.22
C MET A 191 14.40 -3.66 6.80
N GLU A 192 13.39 -3.94 5.97
CA GLU A 192 13.35 -3.38 4.62
C GLU A 192 13.30 -1.86 4.75
N GLU A 193 14.28 -1.20 4.13
CA GLU A 193 14.32 0.24 4.07
C GLU A 193 14.02 0.69 2.64
N THR A 194 13.02 1.56 2.49
CA THR A 194 12.65 2.11 1.19
C THR A 194 12.73 3.62 1.24
N LEU A 195 13.56 4.19 0.36
CA LEU A 195 13.64 5.63 0.16
C LEU A 195 12.32 6.13 -0.42
N LEU A 196 11.76 7.16 0.20
CA LEU A 196 10.54 7.83 -0.22
C LEU A 196 10.85 9.19 -0.82
N ILE A 197 9.96 9.69 -1.66
CA ILE A 197 10.02 11.08 -2.12
C ILE A 197 10.06 12.02 -0.91
N THR A 198 10.88 13.06 -0.99
CA THR A 198 10.89 14.15 -0.01
C THR A 198 9.58 14.92 -0.13
N ASN A 199 8.77 14.87 0.91
CA ASN A 199 7.74 15.87 1.11
C ASN A 199 8.34 16.92 2.05
N ASP A 200 8.10 18.21 1.78
CA ASP A 200 8.24 19.24 2.81
C ASP A 200 7.31 18.85 3.95
N ALA A 201 7.83 18.10 4.91
CA ALA A 201 7.10 17.72 6.09
C ALA A 201 6.89 19.02 6.85
N THR A 202 5.72 19.64 6.66
CA THR A 202 5.20 20.54 7.68
C THR A 202 4.98 19.64 8.88
N VAL A 203 5.89 19.76 9.84
CA VAL A 203 5.90 18.90 11.00
C VAL A 203 4.60 19.14 11.76
N THR A 204 3.66 18.20 11.65
CA THR A 204 2.35 18.30 12.29
C THR A 204 2.16 17.06 13.16
N GLY A 205 2.06 17.28 14.47
CA GLY A 205 2.07 16.23 15.49
C GLY A 205 2.92 16.61 16.71
N ARG A 206 2.96 15.74 17.73
CA ARG A 206 3.84 15.93 18.90
C ARG A 206 5.28 15.57 18.53
N LEU A 207 6.20 16.50 18.73
CA LEU A 207 7.62 16.39 18.37
C LEU A 207 8.57 16.32 19.56
N SER A 208 8.05 16.18 20.78
CA SER A 208 8.89 15.91 21.93
C SER A 208 8.08 15.28 23.05
N TRP A 209 8.69 14.31 23.70
CA TRP A 209 8.41 13.97 25.08
C TRP A 209 9.57 14.52 25.89
N GLU A 210 9.27 15.33 26.91
CA GLU A 210 10.23 15.74 27.94
C GLU A 210 9.71 15.19 29.27
N GLN A 211 10.56 14.44 29.98
CA GLN A 211 10.28 14.00 31.33
C GLN A 211 10.49 15.18 32.27
N LEU A 212 9.42 15.67 32.91
CA LEU A 212 9.58 16.56 34.06
C LEU A 212 9.73 15.69 35.32
N PHE A 213 10.82 15.93 36.05
CA PHE A 213 10.96 15.43 37.42
C PHE A 213 10.29 16.43 38.36
N PRO A 214 9.51 15.99 39.35
CA PRO A 214 9.02 16.86 40.41
C PRO A 214 10.18 17.27 41.33
N ASP A 215 10.16 18.53 41.76
CA ASP A 215 11.01 19.07 42.84
C ASP A 215 10.78 18.34 44.17
#